data_AF-A0A2E6Z2R2-F1
#
_entry.id   AF-A0A2E6Z2R2-F1
#
_cell.length_a   1.000
_cell.length_b   1.000
_cell.length_c   1.000
_cell.angle_alpha   90.00
_cell.angle_beta   90.00
_cell.angle_gamma   90.00
#
_symmetry.space_group_name_H-M   'P 1'
#
loop_
_entity.id
_entity.type
_entity.pdbx_description
1 polymer ?
#
loop_
_entity_poly.entity_id
_entity_poly.type
_entity_poly.pdbx_seq_one_letter_code
_entity_poly.pdbx_strand_id
1 'polypeptide(L)'
;MGLTEEILDDGIENYQKSKNFTKKEKMALLYSELMALNPEKINSDFYKNLKQFFSKEEIVELGAFIGFNIGYHTFFGTLNFYPMFSPDGRLVDQHESRRIYGDSPLSHLKGAIERSKNTD
;
A
#
# COMPACT_ATOMS: atom_id res chain seq x y z
N MET A 1 18.12 -6.81 1.50
CA MET A 1 18.10 -5.34 1.35
C MET A 1 16.65 -4.95 1.16
N GLY A 2 16.11 -4.10 2.04
CA GLY A 2 14.72 -3.63 1.96
C GLY A 2 14.53 -2.60 0.87
N LEU A 3 13.27 -2.29 0.55
CA LEU A 3 12.90 -1.19 -0.35
C LEU A 3 13.27 0.14 0.31
N THR A 4 13.81 1.10 -0.45
CA THR A 4 14.03 2.47 0.04
C THR A 4 12.72 3.25 0.03
N GLU A 5 12.60 4.26 0.90
CA GLU A 5 11.44 5.16 0.92
C GLU A 5 11.18 5.82 -0.44
N GLU A 6 12.24 6.15 -1.19
CA GLU A 6 12.12 6.71 -2.55
C GLU A 6 11.45 5.73 -3.53
N ILE A 7 11.74 4.43 -3.42
CA ILE A 7 11.12 3.39 -4.27
C ILE A 7 9.67 3.17 -3.85
N LEU A 8 9.37 3.26 -2.55
CA LEU A 8 8.01 3.17 -2.02
C LEU A 8 7.15 4.34 -2.52
N ASP A 9 7.65 5.58 -2.40
CA ASP A 9 6.96 6.78 -2.88
C ASP A 9 6.69 6.71 -4.39
N ASP A 10 7.69 6.30 -5.17
CA ASP A 10 7.55 6.12 -6.63
C ASP A 10 6.55 5.01 -6.99
N GLY A 11 6.48 3.95 -6.18
CA GLY A 11 5.48 2.88 -6.31
C GLY A 11 4.05 3.33 -5.95
N ILE A 12 3.89 4.20 -4.97
CA ILE A 12 2.57 4.70 -4.55
C ILE A 12 2.05 5.72 -5.57
N GLU A 13 2.88 6.66 -6.01
CA GLU A 13 2.43 7.80 -6.81
C GLU A 13 2.53 7.55 -8.33
N ASN A 14 3.51 6.74 -8.79
CA ASN A 14 3.91 6.73 -10.19
C ASN A 14 4.30 5.35 -10.74
N TYR A 15 3.90 4.24 -10.12
CA TYR A 15 4.38 2.90 -10.50
C TYR A 15 4.22 2.58 -12.00
N GLN A 16 3.18 3.10 -12.66
CA GLN A 16 2.95 2.87 -14.09
C GLN A 16 4.10 3.42 -14.96
N LYS A 17 4.63 4.60 -14.61
CA LYS A 17 5.71 5.30 -15.34
C LYS A 17 7.10 5.02 -14.78
N SER A 18 7.18 4.56 -13.54
CA SER A 18 8.42 4.21 -12.85
C SER A 18 9.27 3.22 -13.66
N LYS A 19 10.59 3.44 -13.66
CA LYS A 19 11.57 2.49 -14.22
C LYS A 19 12.03 1.45 -13.19
N ASN A 20 11.64 1.61 -11.93
CA ASN A 20 12.04 0.76 -10.81
C ASN A 20 11.23 -0.54 -10.75
N PHE A 21 10.07 -0.60 -11.43
CA PHE A 21 9.22 -1.78 -11.48
C PHE A 21 9.26 -2.46 -12.85
N THR A 22 9.37 -3.78 -12.82
CA THR A 22 9.19 -4.65 -13.98
C THR A 22 7.75 -4.65 -14.47
N LYS A 23 7.51 -5.13 -15.70
CA LYS A 23 6.15 -5.28 -16.23
C LYS A 23 5.28 -6.21 -15.38
N LYS A 24 5.86 -7.27 -14.81
CA LYS A 24 5.18 -8.22 -13.90
C LYS A 24 4.72 -7.51 -12.62
N GLU A 25 5.60 -6.74 -11.98
CA GLU A 25 5.28 -5.97 -10.76
C GLU A 25 4.24 -4.89 -11.02
N LYS A 26 4.35 -4.16 -12.13
CA LYS A 26 3.33 -3.17 -12.51
C LYS A 26 1.95 -3.79 -12.70
N MET A 27 1.87 -5.01 -13.25
CA MET A 27 0.59 -5.71 -13.36
C MET A 27 0.04 -6.15 -12.00
N ALA A 28 0.89 -6.56 -11.06
CA ALA A 28 0.44 -6.85 -9.69
C ALA A 28 -0.08 -5.60 -8.97
N LEU A 29 0.62 -4.47 -9.10
CA LEU A 29 0.19 -3.19 -8.53
C LEU A 29 -1.13 -2.72 -9.14
N LEU A 30 -1.29 -2.82 -10.46
CA LEU A 30 -2.56 -2.50 -11.13
C LEU A 30 -3.69 -3.43 -10.68
N TYR A 31 -3.41 -4.72 -10.46
CA TYR A 31 -4.42 -5.65 -9.94
C TYR A 31 -4.89 -5.24 -8.54
N SER A 32 -3.95 -4.85 -7.67
CA SER A 32 -4.25 -4.34 -6.33
C SER A 32 -5.09 -3.06 -6.37
N GLU A 33 -4.69 -2.09 -7.18
CA GLU A 33 -5.39 -0.80 -7.34
C GLU A 33 -6.82 -1.00 -7.86
N LEU A 34 -7.01 -1.83 -8.91
CA LEU A 34 -8.34 -2.11 -9.43
C LEU A 34 -9.20 -2.86 -8.42
N MET A 35 -8.63 -3.79 -7.65
CA MET A 35 -9.39 -4.54 -6.65
C MET A 35 -9.93 -3.63 -5.54
N ALA A 36 -9.17 -2.61 -5.16
CA ALA A 36 -9.59 -1.63 -4.16
C ALA A 36 -10.57 -0.58 -4.69
N LEU A 37 -10.34 -0.06 -5.91
CA LEU A 37 -11.03 1.14 -6.39
C LEU A 37 -12.09 0.89 -7.46
N ASN A 38 -11.92 -0.14 -8.29
CA ASN A 38 -12.76 -0.40 -9.46
C ASN A 38 -12.81 -1.91 -9.79
N PRO A 39 -13.31 -2.77 -8.88
CA PRO A 39 -13.24 -4.23 -9.05
C PRO A 39 -14.01 -4.72 -10.29
N GLU A 40 -15.00 -3.97 -10.76
CA GLU A 40 -15.76 -4.24 -11.98
C GLU A 40 -14.91 -4.19 -13.26
N LYS A 41 -13.74 -3.52 -13.23
CA LYS A 41 -12.79 -3.50 -14.35
C LYS A 41 -11.96 -4.78 -14.47
N ILE A 42 -11.98 -5.64 -13.45
CA ILE A 42 -11.27 -6.92 -13.43
C ILE A 42 -12.10 -7.97 -14.17
N ASN A 43 -12.12 -7.85 -15.50
CA ASN A 43 -12.89 -8.73 -16.39
C ASN A 43 -12.02 -9.83 -17.02
N SER A 44 -12.60 -10.60 -17.95
CA SER A 44 -11.89 -11.69 -18.64
C SER A 44 -10.63 -11.25 -19.37
N ASP A 45 -10.62 -10.05 -19.95
CA ASP A 45 -9.46 -9.55 -20.70
C ASP A 45 -8.34 -9.11 -19.75
N PHE A 46 -8.70 -8.57 -18.59
CA PHE A 46 -7.73 -8.34 -17.51
C PHE A 46 -7.04 -9.64 -17.09
N TYR A 47 -7.79 -10.71 -16.83
CA TYR A 47 -7.21 -12.02 -16.48
C TYR A 47 -6.39 -12.64 -17.62
N LYS A 48 -6.75 -12.42 -18.89
CA LYS A 48 -5.91 -12.84 -20.03
C LYS A 48 -4.55 -12.14 -20.01
N ASN A 49 -4.53 -10.84 -19.72
CA ASN A 49 -3.28 -10.08 -19.60
C ASN A 49 -2.47 -10.51 -18.37
N LEU A 50 -3.12 -10.77 -17.23
CA LEU A 50 -2.48 -11.21 -16.00
C LEU A 50 -1.76 -12.56 -16.19
N LYS A 51 -2.37 -13.48 -16.95
CA LYS A 51 -1.80 -14.80 -17.30
C LYS A 51 -0.54 -14.74 -18.15
N GLN A 52 -0.20 -13.59 -18.74
CA GLN A 52 1.07 -13.42 -19.45
C GLN A 52 2.25 -13.31 -18.47
N PHE A 53 2.00 -13.01 -17.20
CA PHE A 53 3.03 -12.76 -16.18
C PHE A 53 2.97 -13.71 -14.99
N PHE A 54 1.81 -14.31 -14.75
CA PHE A 54 1.52 -15.16 -13.60
C PHE A 54 0.82 -16.46 -14.04
N SER A 55 1.17 -17.56 -13.40
CA SER A 55 0.40 -18.81 -13.45
C SER A 55 -0.99 -18.64 -12.83
N LYS A 56 -1.87 -19.61 -13.06
CA LYS A 56 -3.22 -19.57 -12.49
C LYS A 56 -3.18 -19.59 -10.96
N GLU A 57 -2.27 -20.38 -10.41
CA GLU A 57 -2.05 -20.54 -8.97
C GLU A 57 -1.53 -19.23 -8.36
N GLU A 58 -0.53 -18.60 -8.97
CA GLU A 58 -0.04 -17.28 -8.55
C GLU A 58 -1.14 -16.21 -8.61
N ILE A 59 -2.02 -16.23 -9.62
CA ILE A 59 -3.14 -15.27 -9.73
C ILE A 59 -4.12 -15.44 -8.57
N VAL A 60 -4.45 -16.69 -8.21
CA VAL A 60 -5.35 -16.98 -7.09
C VAL A 60 -4.73 -16.54 -5.77
N GLU A 61 -3.46 -16.86 -5.55
CA GLU A 61 -2.73 -16.46 -4.34
C GLU A 61 -2.64 -14.93 -4.24
N LEU A 62 -2.26 -14.26 -5.33
CA LEU A 62 -2.16 -12.80 -5.38
C LEU A 62 -3.52 -12.14 -5.12
N GLY A 63 -4.60 -12.64 -5.73
CA GLY A 63 -5.94 -12.12 -5.53
C GLY A 63 -6.42 -12.31 -4.09
N ALA A 64 -6.16 -13.47 -3.49
CA ALA A 64 -6.47 -13.73 -2.09
C ALA A 64 -5.69 -12.80 -1.16
N PHE A 65 -4.38 -12.65 -1.40
CA PHE A 65 -3.51 -11.76 -0.62
C PHE A 65 -3.99 -10.30 -0.67
N ILE A 66 -4.31 -9.78 -1.86
CA ILE A 66 -4.85 -8.43 -2.04
C ILE A 66 -6.19 -8.29 -1.31
N GLY A 67 -7.13 -9.22 -1.54
CA GLY A 67 -8.46 -9.17 -0.93
C GLY A 67 -8.43 -9.19 0.60
N PHE A 68 -7.59 -10.04 1.20
CA PHE A 68 -7.40 -10.07 2.64
C PHE A 68 -6.81 -8.76 3.18
N ASN A 69 -5.80 -8.21 2.53
CA ASN A 69 -5.19 -6.94 2.98
C ASN A 69 -6.18 -5.78 2.88
N ILE A 70 -6.95 -5.67 1.80
CA ILE A 70 -8.01 -4.65 1.68
C ILE A 70 -9.02 -4.82 2.82
N GLY A 71 -9.49 -6.05 3.07
CA GLY A 71 -10.43 -6.34 4.16
C GLY A 71 -9.88 -5.95 5.53
N TYR A 72 -8.61 -6.24 5.81
CA TYR A 72 -7.95 -5.81 7.05
C TYR A 72 -7.84 -4.29 7.14
N HIS A 73 -7.45 -3.60 6.07
CA HIS A 73 -7.38 -2.13 6.07
C HIS A 73 -8.76 -1.49 6.31
N THR A 74 -9.82 -2.02 5.69
CA THR A 74 -11.18 -1.56 5.94
C THR A 74 -11.57 -1.78 7.40
N PHE A 75 -11.33 -2.98 7.95
CA PHE A 75 -11.65 -3.32 9.33
C PHE A 75 -10.86 -2.47 10.34
N PHE A 76 -9.54 -2.36 10.19
CA PHE A 76 -8.70 -1.53 11.06
C PHE A 76 -9.06 -0.04 10.98
N GLY A 77 -9.50 0.43 9.80
CA GLY A 77 -10.09 1.76 9.64
C GLY A 77 -11.31 1.97 10.54
N THR A 78 -12.21 0.99 10.67
CA THR A 78 -13.37 1.10 11.59
C THR A 78 -12.99 1.21 13.06
N LEU A 79 -11.82 0.68 13.44
CA LEU A 79 -11.31 0.71 14.80
C LEU A 79 -10.47 1.96 15.10
N ASN A 80 -10.21 2.81 14.09
CA ASN A 80 -9.23 3.89 14.18
C ASN A 80 -7.89 3.40 14.76
N PHE A 81 -7.42 2.25 14.26
CA PHE A 81 -6.17 1.66 14.73
C PHE A 81 -4.97 2.36 14.06
N TYR A 82 -4.23 3.16 14.83
CA TYR A 82 -3.03 3.85 14.34
C TYR A 82 -1.75 3.07 14.68
N PRO A 83 -0.66 3.25 13.91
CA PRO A 83 0.62 2.59 14.18
C PRO A 83 1.11 2.79 15.62
N MET A 84 1.62 1.74 16.25
CA MET A 84 2.12 1.83 17.64
C MET A 84 3.49 2.48 17.76
N PHE A 85 4.20 2.65 16.65
CA PHE A 85 5.50 3.28 16.59
C PHE A 85 5.41 4.54 15.75
N SER A 86 6.11 5.60 16.15
CA SER A 86 6.36 6.76 15.31
C SER A 86 7.34 6.42 14.19
N PRO A 87 7.44 7.25 13.14
CA PRO A 87 8.34 7.02 12.01
C PRO A 87 9.83 6.91 12.39
N ASP A 88 10.22 7.45 13.54
CA ASP A 88 11.58 7.36 14.10
C ASP A 88 11.78 6.15 15.05
N GLY A 89 10.76 5.31 15.23
CA GLY A 89 10.84 4.03 15.95
C GLY A 89 10.51 4.09 17.45
N ARG A 90 10.00 5.20 17.97
CA ARG A 90 9.55 5.31 19.36
C ARG A 90 8.14 4.75 19.52
N LEU A 91 7.89 4.06 20.64
CA LEU A 91 6.54 3.62 21.00
C LEU A 91 5.67 4.84 21.36
N VAL A 92 4.48 4.94 20.75
CA VAL A 92 3.53 6.04 20.95
C VAL A 92 2.17 5.51 21.37
N ASP A 93 1.42 6.30 22.15
CA ASP A 93 0.02 5.99 22.42
C ASP A 93 -0.87 6.32 21.21
N GLN A 94 -2.14 5.93 21.28
CA GLN A 94 -3.08 6.12 20.15
C GLN A 94 -3.43 7.60 19.88
N HIS A 95 -3.32 8.49 20.87
CA HIS A 95 -3.58 9.91 20.70
C HIS A 95 -2.42 10.59 19.96
N GLU A 96 -1.19 10.30 20.38
CA GLU A 96 0.02 10.77 19.71
C GLU A 96 0.16 10.16 18.31
N SER A 97 -0.14 8.87 18.16
CA SER A 97 -0.12 8.21 16.85
C SER A 97 -1.12 8.83 15.86
N ARG A 98 -2.36 9.11 16.31
CA ARG A 98 -3.35 9.83 15.50
C ARG A 98 -2.84 11.19 15.04
N ARG A 99 -2.13 11.94 15.90
CA ARG A 99 -1.54 13.24 15.54
C ARG A 99 -0.45 13.10 14.47
N ILE A 100 0.37 12.05 14.55
CA ILE A 100 1.51 11.84 13.65
C ILE A 100 1.06 11.34 12.27
N TYR A 101 0.15 10.37 12.24
CA TYR A 101 -0.28 9.73 11.00
C TYR A 101 -1.51 10.39 10.37
N GLY A 102 -2.39 11.00 11.18
CA GLY A 102 -3.60 11.64 10.71
C GLY A 102 -4.59 10.66 10.08
N ASP A 103 -5.64 11.18 9.44
CA ASP A 103 -6.70 10.38 8.83
C ASP A 103 -6.35 9.81 7.44
N SER A 104 -5.23 10.27 6.87
CA SER A 104 -4.74 9.84 5.55
C SER A 104 -3.27 9.44 5.63
N PRO A 105 -2.89 8.26 5.12
CA PRO A 105 -1.49 7.84 5.09
C PRO A 105 -0.66 8.83 4.26
N LEU A 106 0.46 9.27 4.84
CA LEU A 106 1.41 10.20 4.23
C LEU A 106 2.78 9.54 4.23
N SER A 107 3.54 9.78 3.16
CA SER A 107 4.93 9.34 3.06
C SER A 107 5.74 9.82 4.27
N HIS A 108 6.64 8.97 4.75
CA HIS A 108 7.54 9.33 5.84
C HIS A 108 8.48 10.48 5.45
N LEU A 109 8.86 10.56 4.16
CA LEU A 109 9.65 11.64 3.60
C LEU A 109 8.84 12.94 3.41
N LYS A 110 7.50 12.85 3.40
CA LYS A 110 6.59 13.98 3.16
C LYS A 110 5.72 14.29 4.39
N GLY A 111 6.36 14.39 5.56
CA GLY A 111 5.79 15.06 6.73
C GLY A 111 5.53 14.18 7.96
N ALA A 112 5.49 12.84 7.85
CA ALA A 112 5.29 12.00 9.04
C ALA A 112 6.48 12.12 10.02
N ILE A 113 7.73 12.17 9.51
CA ILE A 113 8.94 12.39 10.32
C ILE A 113 8.92 13.78 10.98
N GLU A 114 8.48 14.82 10.27
CA GLU A 114 8.39 16.19 10.81
C GLU A 114 7.35 16.27 11.93
N ARG A 115 6.20 15.62 11.77
CA ARG A 115 5.17 15.53 12.81
C ARG A 115 5.61 14.73 14.04
N SER A 116 6.51 13.76 13.88
CA SER A 116 7.14 13.04 14.99
C SER A 116 8.07 13.94 15.82
N LYS A 117 8.77 14.88 15.17
CA LYS A 117 9.80 15.73 15.81
C LYS A 117 9.23 16.96 16.51
N ASN A 118 8.04 17.45 16.13
CA ASN A 118 7.35 18.57 16.80
C ASN A 118 6.66 18.12 18.09
N THR A 119 7.38 17.40 18.94
CA THR A 119 6.96 17.06 20.29
C THR A 119 7.68 18.06 21.19
N ASP A 120 6.94 19.03 21.74
CA ASP A 120 7.45 19.93 22.80
C ASP A 120 7.97 19.11 24.00
#